data_AF-A0AAJ3FFW1-F1
#
_entry.id   AF-A0AAJ3FFW1-F1
#
_cell.length_a   1.000
_cell.length_b   1.000
_cell.length_c   1.000
_cell.angle_alpha   90.00
_cell.angle_beta   90.00
_cell.angle_gamma   90.00
#
_symmetry.space_group_name_H-M   'P 1'
#
loop_
_entity.id
_entity.type
_entity.pdbx_description
1 polymer ?
#
loop_
_entity_poly.entity_id
_entity_poly.type
_entity_poly.pdbx_seq_one_letter_code
_entity_poly.pdbx_strand_id
1 'polypeptide(L)'
;MIENVRIAILSTGNAPLAYMDNAHKKSMHYWKDELHEYLQGAANTYTFTVNAKHPDAQHITVGNKVAFISKGKSYYLNIVNTEQTEETITAAAWSLSFELINEDAGEYKAGKAMSFEEYLAVFDAERTLKLGLNEVSDKRITNEWTGTTSVLKRLFSLANVFSAEIEFETVLNKDYSLKEIVLNVYREQSDKDSGIGTFRNDVVLRYGKGITGIRKTTDAENLYTCIIPTGKDGLTINGLDKKEYDASGRLEYFTDGAIIRAPQARDRFPSNIVNKEDAYILMRKEYDTDNKDKLYSMALSDLKTASEPVVTYEVDGYFDTNIGDTVRMQDQEWTPTLYLQARVSEQVRSLTNPKTAKTVFTNYKELMSEISSDLLDKMQELIDKTKVYTCSIATNNGIIFKNGIGSTTLTAYAYDNGVDVADKLQFRWSKGGTEFYVGKSVTVNAEDVDVKAVYSFTAFESGVRRGYYEITITDVMDGEDGKDGEQGPQGEKGEQGEQGPPG
;
A
#
# COMPACT_ATOMS: atom_id res chain seq x y z
N MET A 1 20.01 -23.73 11.81
CA MET A 1 18.97 -24.53 11.13
C MET A 1 17.91 -23.56 10.63
N ILE A 2 17.40 -23.77 9.42
CA ILE A 2 16.26 -22.99 8.91
C ILE A 2 15.04 -23.42 9.74
N GLU A 3 14.30 -22.46 10.29
CA GLU A 3 13.04 -22.72 11.00
C GLU A 3 12.05 -23.34 10.01
N ASN A 4 11.44 -24.48 10.35
CA ASN A 4 10.37 -25.03 9.52
C ASN A 4 9.06 -24.35 9.88
N VAL A 5 8.59 -23.44 9.02
CA VAL A 5 7.33 -22.73 9.22
C VAL A 5 6.20 -23.48 8.53
N ARG A 6 5.16 -23.83 9.30
CA ARG A 6 3.90 -24.34 8.76
C ARG A 6 2.96 -23.17 8.49
N ILE A 7 2.32 -23.18 7.33
CA ILE A 7 1.37 -22.16 6.90
C ILE A 7 -0.01 -22.78 6.76
N ALA A 8 -0.98 -22.30 7.52
CA ALA A 8 -2.39 -22.65 7.36
C ALA A 8 -2.99 -21.87 6.21
N ILE A 9 -3.82 -22.53 5.41
CA ILE A 9 -4.67 -21.90 4.39
C ILE A 9 -6.08 -21.86 4.98
N LEU A 10 -6.66 -20.68 5.08
CA LEU A 10 -7.99 -20.47 5.66
C LEU A 10 -8.97 -20.01 4.58
N SER A 11 -10.23 -20.35 4.76
CA SER A 11 -11.31 -19.84 3.90
C SER A 11 -11.52 -18.35 4.06
N THR A 12 -12.35 -17.77 3.19
CA THR A 12 -12.84 -16.38 3.34
C THR A 12 -13.40 -16.12 4.74
N GLY A 13 -14.10 -17.10 5.33
CA GLY A 13 -14.68 -17.07 6.67
C GLY A 13 -13.79 -17.62 7.80
N ASN A 14 -12.47 -17.64 7.65
CA ASN A 14 -11.50 -18.06 8.68
C ASN A 14 -11.49 -19.53 9.10
N ALA A 15 -12.18 -20.41 8.39
CA ALA A 15 -12.11 -21.84 8.65
C ALA A 15 -10.82 -22.42 8.04
N PRO A 16 -10.02 -23.22 8.79
CA PRO A 16 -8.87 -23.93 8.21
C PRO A 16 -9.29 -24.88 7.09
N LEU A 17 -8.63 -24.76 5.94
CA LEU A 17 -8.88 -25.57 4.74
C LEU A 17 -7.76 -26.59 4.50
N ALA A 18 -6.51 -26.14 4.57
CA ALA A 18 -5.33 -26.96 4.29
C ALA A 18 -4.08 -26.39 4.97
N TYR A 19 -2.94 -27.07 4.81
CA TYR A 19 -1.64 -26.62 5.34
C TYR A 19 -0.53 -26.80 4.31
N MET A 20 0.34 -25.80 4.23
CA MET A 20 1.63 -25.91 3.57
C MET A 20 2.72 -26.22 4.62
N ASP A 21 3.57 -27.21 4.34
CA ASP A 21 4.62 -27.66 5.26
C ASP A 21 5.73 -28.38 4.51
N ASN A 22 6.89 -27.72 4.37
CA ASN A 22 8.02 -28.24 3.61
C ASN A 22 8.75 -29.41 4.30
N ALA A 23 8.56 -29.61 5.61
CA ALA A 23 9.11 -30.78 6.31
C ALA A 23 8.25 -32.04 6.14
N HIS A 24 6.97 -31.88 5.79
CA HIS A 24 6.05 -33.01 5.66
C HIS A 24 5.89 -33.43 4.19
N LYS A 25 6.29 -34.66 3.85
CA LYS A 25 6.40 -35.14 2.45
C LYS A 25 5.10 -35.11 1.64
N LYS A 26 3.94 -35.22 2.30
CA LYS A 26 2.63 -35.27 1.63
C LYS A 26 1.87 -33.95 1.69
N SER A 27 2.44 -32.93 2.35
CA SER A 27 1.83 -31.61 2.41
C SER A 27 2.18 -30.83 1.15
N MET A 28 1.37 -29.82 0.86
CA MET A 28 1.72 -28.85 -0.18
C MET A 28 3.00 -28.12 0.23
N HIS A 29 4.00 -28.12 -0.65
CA HIS A 29 5.24 -27.39 -0.43
C HIS A 29 5.15 -26.01 -1.06
N TYR A 30 5.89 -25.07 -0.49
CA TYR A 30 6.00 -23.70 -0.96
C TYR A 30 7.47 -23.31 -1.17
N TRP A 31 7.73 -22.42 -2.12
CA TRP A 31 9.08 -21.93 -2.44
C TRP A 31 9.02 -20.55 -3.11
N LYS A 32 10.20 -19.97 -3.41
CA LYS A 32 10.31 -18.60 -3.96
C LYS A 32 9.50 -17.60 -3.12
N ASP A 33 9.58 -17.77 -1.81
CA ASP A 33 8.78 -16.98 -0.88
C ASP A 33 9.53 -15.74 -0.39
N GLU A 34 8.80 -14.64 -0.28
CA GLU A 34 9.31 -13.36 0.18
C GLU A 34 8.31 -12.72 1.14
N LEU A 35 8.70 -12.58 2.39
CA LEU A 35 7.98 -11.90 3.47
C LEU A 35 8.61 -10.53 3.68
N HIS A 36 7.85 -9.48 3.39
CA HIS A 36 8.22 -8.12 3.77
C HIS A 36 7.49 -7.75 5.04
N GLU A 37 8.22 -7.15 5.97
CA GLU A 37 7.69 -6.55 7.19
C GLU A 37 8.07 -5.08 7.17
N TYR A 38 7.09 -4.18 7.30
CA TYR A 38 7.32 -2.73 7.23
C TYR A 38 7.13 -2.05 8.58
N LEU A 39 7.91 -1.03 8.89
CA LEU A 39 7.76 -0.22 10.10
C LEU A 39 6.41 0.49 10.17
N GLN A 40 5.90 0.95 9.03
CA GLN A 40 4.63 1.66 9.00
C GLN A 40 3.47 0.69 9.21
N GLY A 41 2.92 0.69 10.42
CA GLY A 41 1.79 -0.15 10.83
C GLY A 41 2.11 -1.63 10.97
N ALA A 42 3.35 -2.10 10.82
CA ALA A 42 3.61 -3.53 10.69
C ALA A 42 2.78 -4.17 9.57
N ALA A 43 2.53 -3.43 8.47
CA ALA A 43 2.02 -4.03 7.25
C ALA A 43 3.00 -5.13 6.81
N ASN A 44 2.49 -6.27 6.41
CA ASN A 44 3.30 -7.36 5.90
C ASN A 44 2.74 -7.81 4.56
N THR A 45 3.64 -8.09 3.62
CA THR A 45 3.31 -8.77 2.37
C THR A 45 4.04 -10.09 2.35
N TYR A 46 3.37 -11.12 1.85
CA TYR A 46 3.97 -12.43 1.67
C TYR A 46 3.66 -12.92 0.26
N THR A 47 4.71 -13.23 -0.48
CA THR A 47 4.60 -13.91 -1.77
C THR A 47 5.14 -15.32 -1.64
N PHE A 48 4.56 -16.27 -2.38
CA PHE A 48 5.04 -17.65 -2.42
C PHE A 48 4.53 -18.38 -3.67
N THR A 49 5.23 -19.43 -4.06
CA THR A 49 4.83 -20.34 -5.14
C THR A 49 4.53 -21.74 -4.60
N VAL A 50 3.48 -22.38 -5.12
CA VAL A 50 3.12 -23.79 -4.87
C VAL A 50 2.95 -24.57 -6.19
N ASN A 51 2.87 -25.90 -6.09
CA ASN A 51 2.59 -26.77 -7.23
C ASN A 51 1.08 -26.79 -7.52
N ALA A 52 0.67 -26.42 -8.74
CA ALA A 52 -0.73 -26.33 -9.15
C ALA A 52 -1.46 -27.68 -9.18
N LYS A 53 -0.73 -28.81 -9.29
CA LYS A 53 -1.28 -30.17 -9.33
C LYS A 53 -1.50 -30.77 -7.95
N HIS A 54 -1.09 -30.09 -6.87
CA HIS A 54 -1.37 -30.57 -5.53
C HIS A 54 -2.89 -30.47 -5.23
N PRO A 55 -3.53 -31.47 -4.60
CA PRO A 55 -4.97 -31.43 -4.35
C PRO A 55 -5.44 -30.19 -3.56
N ASP A 56 -4.63 -29.73 -2.60
CA ASP A 56 -4.93 -28.55 -1.78
C ASP A 56 -4.66 -27.22 -2.51
N ALA A 57 -4.04 -27.23 -3.70
CA ALA A 57 -3.73 -26.01 -4.46
C ALA A 57 -5.00 -25.24 -4.86
N GLN A 58 -6.14 -25.92 -4.96
CA GLN A 58 -7.46 -25.31 -5.16
C GLN A 58 -7.83 -24.26 -4.09
N HIS A 59 -7.20 -24.32 -2.91
CA HIS A 59 -7.43 -23.38 -1.82
C HIS A 59 -6.52 -22.13 -1.87
N ILE A 60 -5.52 -22.11 -2.77
CA ILE A 60 -4.72 -20.92 -3.06
C ILE A 60 -5.49 -20.06 -4.06
N THR A 61 -6.51 -19.37 -3.54
CA THR A 61 -7.41 -18.52 -4.33
C THR A 61 -7.61 -17.18 -3.64
N VAL A 62 -7.93 -16.15 -4.43
CA VAL A 62 -8.17 -14.80 -3.91
C VAL A 62 -9.33 -14.81 -2.90
N GLY A 63 -9.17 -14.06 -1.81
CA GLY A 63 -10.13 -13.97 -0.70
C GLY A 63 -9.89 -14.99 0.42
N ASN A 64 -9.29 -16.14 0.12
CA ASN A 64 -8.75 -17.02 1.15
C ASN A 64 -7.55 -16.37 1.84
N LYS A 65 -7.10 -16.94 2.96
CA LYS A 65 -6.02 -16.38 3.77
C LYS A 65 -4.91 -17.39 3.99
N VAL A 66 -3.73 -16.87 4.30
CA VAL A 66 -2.61 -17.63 4.83
C VAL A 66 -2.27 -17.13 6.23
N ALA A 67 -2.04 -18.06 7.15
CA ALA A 67 -1.68 -17.73 8.51
C ALA A 67 -0.55 -18.62 9.00
N PHE A 68 0.43 -18.04 9.70
CA PHE A 68 1.59 -18.76 10.19
C PHE A 68 2.24 -18.06 11.38
N ILE A 69 3.13 -18.77 12.06
CA ILE A 69 3.96 -18.24 13.13
C ILE A 69 5.41 -18.40 12.70
N SER A 70 6.18 -17.31 12.76
CA SER A 70 7.60 -17.30 12.43
C SER A 70 8.33 -16.44 13.45
N LYS A 71 9.43 -16.94 14.02
CA LYS A 71 10.18 -16.24 15.10
C LYS A 71 9.30 -15.77 16.27
N GLY A 72 8.25 -16.53 16.59
CA GLY A 72 7.30 -16.19 17.66
C GLY A 72 6.28 -15.09 17.32
N LYS A 73 6.35 -14.49 16.13
CA LYS A 73 5.37 -13.52 15.64
C LYS A 73 4.31 -14.23 14.80
N SER A 74 3.06 -13.86 15.01
CA SER A 74 1.93 -14.38 14.25
C SER A 74 1.67 -13.52 13.02
N TYR A 75 1.34 -14.18 11.92
CA TYR A 75 1.00 -13.55 10.65
C TYR A 75 -0.32 -14.10 10.16
N TYR A 76 -1.18 -13.21 9.69
CA TYR A 76 -2.46 -13.51 9.08
C TYR A 76 -2.61 -12.60 7.89
N LEU A 77 -2.70 -13.16 6.69
CA LEU A 77 -2.68 -12.39 5.44
C LEU A 77 -3.79 -12.86 4.49
N ASN A 78 -4.49 -11.91 3.87
CA ASN A 78 -5.46 -12.16 2.82
C ASN A 78 -4.74 -12.40 1.49
N ILE A 79 -5.06 -13.48 0.78
CA ILE A 79 -4.59 -13.70 -0.59
C ILE A 79 -5.32 -12.70 -1.48
N VAL A 80 -4.58 -11.75 -2.04
CA VAL A 80 -5.13 -10.66 -2.86
C VAL A 80 -4.95 -10.92 -4.36
N ASN A 81 -3.98 -11.74 -4.73
CA ASN A 81 -3.66 -12.03 -6.12
C ASN A 81 -3.07 -13.44 -6.26
N THR A 82 -3.37 -14.09 -7.39
CA THR A 82 -2.79 -15.37 -7.80
C THR A 82 -2.48 -15.38 -9.28
N GLU A 83 -1.32 -15.89 -9.66
CA GLU A 83 -0.93 -16.18 -11.04
C GLU A 83 -0.71 -17.69 -11.19
N GLN A 84 -1.41 -18.32 -12.14
CA GLN A 84 -1.40 -19.77 -12.30
C GLN A 84 -0.99 -20.19 -13.71
N THR A 85 -0.18 -21.25 -13.78
CA THR A 85 0.13 -22.05 -14.98
C THR A 85 -0.31 -23.50 -14.74
N GLU A 86 -0.05 -24.39 -15.69
CA GLU A 86 -0.31 -25.83 -15.54
C GLU A 86 0.51 -26.48 -14.43
N GLU A 87 1.64 -25.87 -14.04
CA GLU A 87 2.58 -26.43 -13.07
C GLU A 87 2.58 -25.70 -11.72
N THR A 88 2.30 -24.40 -11.69
CA THR A 88 2.51 -23.57 -10.50
C THR A 88 1.41 -22.56 -10.25
N ILE A 89 1.17 -22.25 -8.98
CA ILE A 89 0.40 -21.08 -8.54
C ILE A 89 1.34 -20.18 -7.72
N THR A 90 1.48 -18.93 -8.11
CA THR A 90 2.15 -17.89 -7.31
C THR A 90 1.10 -16.99 -6.69
N ALA A 91 1.15 -16.81 -5.37
CA ALA A 91 0.20 -16.01 -4.63
C ALA A 91 0.88 -14.82 -3.95
N ALA A 92 0.16 -13.71 -3.85
CA ALA A 92 0.52 -12.57 -3.03
C ALA A 92 -0.56 -12.37 -1.95
N ALA A 93 -0.13 -12.19 -0.70
CA ALA A 93 -1.01 -12.03 0.44
C ALA A 93 -0.59 -10.87 1.35
N TRP A 94 -1.56 -10.13 1.90
CA TRP A 94 -1.33 -8.91 2.70
C TRP A 94 -1.98 -8.97 4.08
N SER A 95 -1.31 -8.45 5.12
CA SER A 95 -1.68 -8.67 6.53
C SER A 95 -2.84 -7.83 7.07
N LEU A 96 -3.24 -6.77 6.37
CA LEU A 96 -4.29 -5.87 6.82
C LEU A 96 -5.67 -6.36 6.35
N SER A 97 -6.71 -6.09 7.16
CA SER A 97 -8.09 -6.31 6.73
C SER A 97 -8.37 -5.41 5.52
N PHE A 98 -9.04 -5.95 4.51
CA PHE A 98 -9.52 -5.16 3.38
C PHE A 98 -10.33 -3.96 3.84
N GLU A 99 -11.03 -4.08 4.97
CA GLU A 99 -11.86 -3.01 5.57
C GLU A 99 -11.00 -1.79 5.91
N LEU A 100 -9.88 -1.94 6.63
CA LEU A 100 -9.04 -0.81 7.01
C LEU A 100 -8.43 -0.10 5.79
N ILE A 101 -8.11 -0.87 4.74
CA ILE A 101 -7.50 -0.34 3.51
C ILE A 101 -8.55 0.37 2.65
N ASN A 102 -9.75 -0.17 2.57
CA ASN A 102 -10.74 0.21 1.55
C ASN A 102 -11.93 1.02 2.09
N GLU A 103 -12.25 0.96 3.38
CA GLU A 103 -13.34 1.73 3.96
C GLU A 103 -12.97 3.18 4.17
N ASP A 104 -13.94 4.05 3.92
CA ASP A 104 -13.77 5.49 4.00
C ASP A 104 -14.05 6.00 5.42
N ALA A 105 -13.07 6.72 5.97
CA ALA A 105 -13.24 7.61 7.09
C ALA A 105 -13.47 9.04 6.56
N GLY A 106 -14.72 9.49 6.67
CA GLY A 106 -15.13 10.84 6.27
C GLY A 106 -14.57 11.95 7.17
N GLU A 107 -15.06 13.17 6.94
CA GLU A 107 -14.67 14.34 7.72
C GLU A 107 -15.04 14.16 9.19
N TYR A 108 -14.19 14.67 10.09
CA TYR A 108 -14.49 14.63 11.52
C TYR A 108 -13.93 15.85 12.23
N LYS A 109 -14.80 16.52 13.00
CA LYS A 109 -14.44 17.66 13.84
C LYS A 109 -14.78 17.34 15.29
N ALA A 110 -13.76 17.26 16.15
CA ALA A 110 -13.97 17.01 17.57
C ALA A 110 -14.57 18.25 18.26
N GLY A 111 -15.66 18.05 19.01
CA GLY A 111 -16.29 19.13 19.79
C GLY A 111 -15.57 19.47 21.09
N LYS A 112 -14.58 18.66 21.50
CA LYS A 112 -13.77 18.82 22.71
C LYS A 112 -12.42 18.12 22.53
N ALA A 113 -11.51 18.32 23.47
CA ALA A 113 -10.29 17.52 23.54
C ALA A 113 -10.64 16.05 23.85
N MET A 114 -10.12 15.12 23.04
CA MET A 114 -10.39 13.69 23.12
C MET A 114 -9.08 12.90 23.25
N SER A 115 -9.16 11.72 23.85
CA SER A 115 -8.07 10.74 23.90
C SER A 115 -7.90 10.00 22.58
N PHE A 116 -6.75 9.34 22.42
CA PHE A 116 -6.53 8.44 21.28
C PHE A 116 -7.63 7.37 21.19
N GLU A 117 -8.01 6.76 22.32
CA GLU A 117 -9.05 5.74 22.38
C GLU A 117 -10.43 6.29 21.98
N GLU A 118 -10.79 7.50 22.43
CA GLU A 118 -12.05 8.14 22.02
C GLU A 118 -12.08 8.43 20.52
N TYR A 119 -10.96 8.83 19.90
CA TYR A 119 -10.87 8.98 18.44
C TYR A 119 -10.90 7.64 17.71
N LEU A 120 -10.23 6.61 18.24
CA LEU A 120 -10.25 5.27 17.67
C LEU A 120 -11.68 4.72 17.62
N ALA A 121 -12.46 4.90 18.69
CA ALA A 121 -13.87 4.47 18.72
C ALA A 121 -14.77 5.20 17.71
N VAL A 122 -14.35 6.37 17.21
CA VAL A 122 -15.04 7.08 16.12
C VAL A 122 -14.65 6.51 14.76
N PHE A 123 -13.36 6.26 14.54
CA PHE A 123 -12.84 5.84 13.22
C PHE A 123 -12.91 4.33 12.97
N ASP A 124 -12.96 3.53 14.03
CA ASP A 124 -13.18 2.08 14.01
C ASP A 124 -14.48 1.76 14.77
N ALA A 125 -15.61 2.27 14.25
CA ALA A 125 -16.91 2.14 14.90
C ALA A 125 -17.36 0.68 15.05
N GLU A 126 -16.94 -0.19 14.12
CA GLU A 126 -17.19 -1.63 14.15
C GLU A 126 -16.32 -2.37 15.18
N ARG A 127 -15.31 -1.69 15.74
CA ARG A 127 -14.36 -2.23 16.72
C ARG A 127 -13.62 -3.46 16.18
N THR A 128 -13.19 -3.35 14.93
CA THR A 128 -12.35 -4.35 14.26
C THR A 128 -11.00 -4.50 14.96
N LEU A 129 -10.54 -3.44 15.64
CA LEU A 129 -9.29 -3.37 16.36
C LEU A 129 -9.51 -3.39 17.86
N LYS A 130 -8.61 -4.09 18.55
CA LYS A 130 -8.51 -4.03 20.01
C LYS A 130 -7.35 -3.13 20.39
N LEU A 131 -7.61 -2.04 21.10
CA LEU A 131 -6.54 -1.21 21.65
C LEU A 131 -5.72 -2.01 22.66
N GLY A 132 -4.41 -2.11 22.43
CA GLY A 132 -3.45 -2.78 23.28
C GLY A 132 -2.65 -1.79 24.13
N LEU A 133 -1.33 -1.79 23.96
CA LEU A 133 -0.46 -0.78 24.56
C LEU A 133 -0.88 0.62 24.11
N ASN A 134 -0.90 1.59 25.02
CA ASN A 134 -1.18 2.99 24.70
C ASN A 134 -0.31 3.92 25.55
N GLU A 135 0.86 4.25 25.03
CA GLU A 135 1.85 5.10 25.71
C GLU A 135 1.47 6.60 25.73
N VAL A 136 0.46 6.99 24.95
CA VAL A 136 -0.08 8.37 24.87
C VAL A 136 -1.44 8.51 25.55
N SER A 137 -1.82 7.55 26.41
CA SER A 137 -3.08 7.53 27.16
C SER A 137 -3.30 8.76 28.06
N ASP A 138 -2.22 9.46 28.42
CA ASP A 138 -2.20 10.72 29.17
C ASP A 138 -2.62 11.95 28.33
N LYS A 139 -2.54 11.88 26.99
CA LYS A 139 -2.82 13.02 26.11
C LYS A 139 -4.32 13.18 25.84
N ARG A 140 -4.76 14.43 25.67
CA ARG A 140 -6.08 14.82 25.15
C ARG A 140 -5.88 15.95 24.14
N ILE A 141 -6.34 15.77 22.91
CA ILE A 141 -6.09 16.70 21.80
C ILE A 141 -7.42 17.02 21.12
N THR A 142 -7.61 18.26 20.69
CA THR A 142 -8.71 18.66 19.81
C THR A 142 -8.16 18.76 18.38
N ASN A 143 -8.66 17.94 17.48
CA ASN A 143 -8.28 17.94 16.06
C ASN A 143 -9.49 17.86 15.13
N GLU A 144 -9.29 18.31 13.90
CA GLU A 144 -10.23 18.25 12.78
C GLU A 144 -9.56 17.61 11.56
N TRP A 145 -10.28 16.75 10.87
CA TRP A 145 -9.91 16.20 9.57
C TRP A 145 -10.91 16.66 8.53
N THR A 146 -10.40 17.35 7.52
CA THR A 146 -11.14 17.77 6.33
C THR A 146 -10.94 16.74 5.22
N GLY A 147 -12.00 16.40 4.49
CA GLY A 147 -11.97 15.38 3.45
C GLY A 147 -12.05 13.93 3.94
N THR A 148 -12.12 13.03 2.96
CA THR A 148 -12.28 11.59 3.14
C THR A 148 -10.98 10.87 2.84
N THR A 149 -10.63 9.91 3.70
CA THR A 149 -9.45 9.03 3.55
C THR A 149 -9.83 7.62 3.95
N SER A 150 -9.09 6.59 3.51
CA SER A 150 -9.27 5.24 4.08
C SER A 150 -9.12 5.24 5.62
N VAL A 151 -9.79 4.36 6.33
CA VAL A 151 -9.66 4.19 7.80
C VAL A 151 -8.19 4.03 8.20
N LEU A 152 -7.40 3.23 7.49
CA LEU A 152 -5.97 3.06 7.77
C LEU A 152 -5.19 4.39 7.74
N LYS A 153 -5.35 5.17 6.66
CA LYS A 153 -4.76 6.53 6.56
C LYS A 153 -5.24 7.44 7.69
N ARG A 154 -6.51 7.32 8.09
CA ARG A 154 -7.05 8.08 9.23
C ARG A 154 -6.38 7.70 10.54
N LEU A 155 -6.15 6.40 10.79
CA LEU A 155 -5.46 5.91 11.99
C LEU A 155 -4.00 6.36 12.05
N PHE A 156 -3.26 6.34 10.94
CA PHE A 156 -1.91 6.90 10.90
C PHE A 156 -1.91 8.42 11.13
N SER A 157 -2.86 9.13 10.53
CA SER A 157 -3.01 10.56 10.77
C SER A 157 -3.34 10.86 12.23
N LEU A 158 -4.19 10.04 12.87
CA LEU A 158 -4.45 10.11 14.31
C LEU A 158 -3.20 9.87 15.15
N ALA A 159 -2.38 8.88 14.80
CA ALA A 159 -1.10 8.64 15.46
C ALA A 159 -0.20 9.88 15.41
N ASN A 160 -0.07 10.50 14.23
CA ASN A 160 0.71 11.72 14.06
C ASN A 160 0.19 12.90 14.90
N VAL A 161 -1.13 13.08 14.98
CA VAL A 161 -1.76 14.12 15.84
C VAL A 161 -1.34 13.92 17.31
N PHE A 162 -1.17 12.68 17.74
CA PHE A 162 -0.74 12.35 19.09
C PHE A 162 0.78 12.23 19.26
N SER A 163 1.58 12.55 18.23
CA SER A 163 3.03 12.27 18.19
C SER A 163 3.31 10.83 18.63
N ALA A 164 2.68 9.91 17.92
CA ALA A 164 2.66 8.49 18.21
C ALA A 164 2.91 7.67 16.95
N GLU A 165 3.35 6.44 17.16
CA GLU A 165 3.44 5.40 16.13
C GLU A 165 2.44 4.29 16.48
N ILE A 166 1.89 3.64 15.46
CA ILE A 166 0.95 2.53 15.64
C ILE A 166 1.46 1.24 14.99
N GLU A 167 1.22 0.13 15.67
CA GLU A 167 1.54 -1.22 15.23
C GLU A 167 0.28 -2.09 15.27
N PHE A 168 0.02 -2.82 14.18
CA PHE A 168 -1.02 -3.85 14.13
C PHE A 168 -0.41 -5.22 14.46
N GLU A 169 -0.70 -5.74 15.64
CA GLU A 169 -0.26 -7.06 16.08
C GLU A 169 -1.36 -8.10 15.81
N THR A 170 -1.03 -9.14 15.05
CA THR A 170 -1.93 -10.27 14.82
C THR A 170 -1.88 -11.23 16.00
N VAL A 171 -3.04 -11.62 16.52
CA VAL A 171 -3.16 -12.72 17.48
C VAL A 171 -3.96 -13.86 16.84
N LEU A 172 -3.36 -15.05 16.82
CA LEU A 172 -3.97 -16.26 16.27
C LEU A 172 -4.50 -17.19 17.37
N ASN A 173 -5.54 -17.93 17.04
CA ASN A 173 -5.92 -19.13 17.77
C ASN A 173 -4.95 -20.29 17.49
N LYS A 174 -5.08 -21.38 18.25
CA LYS A 174 -4.23 -22.58 18.08
C LYS A 174 -4.37 -23.25 16.71
N ASP A 175 -5.49 -23.05 16.03
CA ASP A 175 -5.80 -23.56 14.69
C ASP A 175 -5.44 -22.55 13.58
N TYR A 176 -4.69 -21.50 13.91
CA TYR A 176 -4.29 -20.41 13.01
C TYR A 176 -5.43 -19.49 12.54
N SER A 177 -6.68 -19.70 12.99
CA SER A 177 -7.74 -18.72 12.75
C SER A 177 -7.44 -17.40 13.47
N LEU A 178 -7.85 -16.28 12.88
CA LEU A 178 -7.67 -14.96 13.50
C LEU A 178 -8.48 -14.88 14.81
N LYS A 179 -7.82 -14.48 15.89
CA LYS A 179 -8.47 -14.21 17.18
C LYS A 179 -8.82 -12.73 17.31
N GLU A 180 -7.82 -11.87 17.13
CA GLU A 180 -7.95 -10.42 17.23
C GLU A 180 -6.77 -9.73 16.53
N ILE A 181 -6.98 -8.50 16.10
CA ILE A 181 -5.91 -7.58 15.69
C ILE A 181 -5.77 -6.54 16.79
N VAL A 182 -4.61 -6.50 17.42
CA VAL A 182 -4.30 -5.54 18.49
C VAL A 182 -3.63 -4.32 17.89
N LEU A 183 -4.16 -3.13 18.18
CA LEU A 183 -3.54 -1.85 17.85
C LEU A 183 -2.72 -1.39 19.04
N ASN A 184 -1.40 -1.48 18.93
CA ASN A 184 -0.48 -0.90 19.91
C ASN A 184 -0.11 0.52 19.49
N VAL A 185 -0.07 1.45 20.45
CA VAL A 185 0.22 2.87 20.26
C VAL A 185 1.44 3.24 21.10
N TYR A 186 2.54 3.52 20.41
CA TYR A 186 3.82 3.91 20.98
C TYR A 186 4.00 5.42 20.88
N ARG A 187 4.80 6.02 21.76
CA ARG A 187 5.28 7.40 21.55
C ARG A 187 6.13 7.45 20.29
N GLU A 188 6.07 8.54 19.55
CA GLU A 188 6.91 8.74 18.38
C GLU A 188 8.40 8.61 18.74
N GLN A 189 9.17 7.97 17.86
CA GLN A 189 10.59 7.80 18.08
C GLN A 189 11.30 9.15 18.26
N SER A 190 12.02 9.27 19.35
CA SER A 190 12.83 10.43 19.73
C SER A 190 14.18 9.95 20.27
N ASP A 191 14.99 10.84 20.84
CA ASP A 191 16.22 10.41 21.54
C ASP A 191 15.92 9.76 22.91
N LYS A 192 14.67 9.84 23.38
CA LYS A 192 14.21 9.28 24.66
C LYS A 192 13.27 8.09 24.50
N ASP A 193 12.41 8.16 23.49
CA ASP A 193 11.39 7.15 23.19
C ASP A 193 11.86 6.37 21.95
N SER A 194 11.87 5.04 22.01
CA SER A 194 12.30 4.22 20.86
C SER A 194 11.26 4.15 19.74
N GLY A 195 10.03 4.57 20.02
CA GLY A 195 8.87 4.21 19.20
C GLY A 195 8.71 2.70 19.11
N ILE A 196 8.20 2.23 17.98
CA ILE A 196 8.21 0.80 17.65
C ILE A 196 9.66 0.30 17.61
N GLY A 197 9.94 -0.81 18.28
CA GLY A 197 11.28 -1.41 18.38
C GLY A 197 12.12 -0.83 19.52
N THR A 198 13.44 -1.06 19.49
CA THR A 198 14.33 -0.73 20.62
C THR A 198 15.66 -0.11 20.19
N PHE A 199 16.32 0.62 21.09
CA PHE A 199 17.70 1.05 20.89
C PHE A 199 18.66 -0.12 21.12
N ARG A 200 19.16 -0.69 20.02
CA ARG A 200 20.08 -1.83 20.01
C ARG A 200 21.53 -1.39 20.22
N ASN A 201 21.81 -0.78 21.37
CA ASN A 201 23.18 -0.42 21.76
C ASN A 201 24.09 -1.63 21.97
N ASP A 202 23.51 -2.83 22.10
CA ASP A 202 24.19 -4.12 22.13
C ASP A 202 24.73 -4.56 20.76
N VAL A 203 24.24 -3.95 19.66
CA VAL A 203 24.60 -4.33 18.29
C VAL A 203 25.31 -3.18 17.58
N VAL A 204 26.51 -3.45 17.06
CA VAL A 204 27.21 -2.55 16.13
C VAL A 204 27.46 -3.30 14.83
N LEU A 205 26.80 -2.87 13.77
CA LEU A 205 26.98 -3.41 12.42
C LEU A 205 28.27 -2.84 11.83
N ARG A 206 29.07 -3.68 11.16
CA ARG A 206 30.38 -3.27 10.65
C ARG A 206 30.54 -3.63 9.18
N TYR A 207 31.11 -2.71 8.40
CA TYR A 207 31.54 -3.01 7.04
C TYR A 207 32.47 -4.23 7.02
N GLY A 208 32.23 -5.16 6.09
CA GLY A 208 32.93 -6.43 6.01
C GLY A 208 32.49 -7.50 7.04
N LYS A 209 31.56 -7.16 7.95
CA LYS A 209 30.96 -8.09 8.93
C LYS A 209 29.44 -7.91 8.96
N GLY A 210 28.79 -8.37 7.90
CA GLY A 210 27.33 -8.32 7.71
C GLY A 210 26.87 -7.18 6.81
N ILE A 211 27.55 -6.03 6.84
CA ILE A 211 27.40 -4.97 5.83
C ILE A 211 28.30 -5.31 4.63
N THR A 212 27.72 -5.41 3.44
CA THR A 212 28.43 -5.65 2.17
C THR A 212 28.68 -4.39 1.37
N GLY A 213 27.89 -3.34 1.61
CA GLY A 213 28.03 -2.06 0.92
C GLY A 213 27.30 -0.96 1.68
N ILE A 214 27.87 0.25 1.64
CA ILE A 214 27.21 1.48 2.05
C ILE A 214 27.30 2.44 0.87
N ARG A 215 26.15 2.98 0.43
CA ARG A 215 26.08 4.04 -0.57
C ARG A 215 25.52 5.30 0.08
N LYS A 216 26.26 6.40 -0.01
CA LYS A 216 25.81 7.75 0.36
C LYS A 216 25.49 8.51 -0.93
N THR A 217 24.28 9.04 -1.03
CA THR A 217 23.94 10.02 -2.06
C THR A 217 23.74 11.36 -1.37
N THR A 218 24.25 12.43 -1.98
CA THR A 218 24.05 13.81 -1.50
C THR A 218 23.57 14.63 -2.67
N ASP A 219 22.37 15.17 -2.55
CA ASP A 219 21.65 15.88 -3.60
C ASP A 219 21.31 17.30 -3.16
N ALA A 220 21.62 18.29 -3.99
CA ALA A 220 21.33 19.70 -3.76
C ALA A 220 20.55 20.31 -4.94
N GLU A 221 19.94 19.50 -5.81
CA GLU A 221 19.25 19.94 -7.02
C GLU A 221 18.08 20.87 -6.70
N ASN A 222 17.32 20.56 -5.64
CA ASN A 222 16.15 21.34 -5.22
C ASN A 222 16.44 22.36 -4.11
N LEU A 223 17.72 22.63 -3.83
CA LEU A 223 18.14 23.48 -2.71
C LEU A 223 17.76 24.95 -2.94
N TYR A 224 17.19 25.59 -1.93
CA TYR A 224 16.98 27.04 -1.90
C TYR A 224 17.32 27.63 -0.54
N THR A 225 17.84 28.86 -0.55
CA THR A 225 18.39 29.52 0.64
C THR A 225 17.56 30.72 1.08
N CYS A 226 16.48 31.04 0.36
CA CYS A 226 15.40 31.89 0.86
C CYS A 226 14.05 31.49 0.26
N ILE A 227 12.97 31.84 0.96
CA ILE A 227 11.60 31.56 0.54
C ILE A 227 10.72 32.80 0.65
N ILE A 228 9.85 33.01 -0.34
CA ILE A 228 8.77 34.00 -0.31
C ILE A 228 7.45 33.23 -0.22
N PRO A 229 6.85 33.15 0.98
CA PRO A 229 5.58 32.47 1.16
C PRO A 229 4.38 33.40 0.88
N THR A 230 3.38 32.86 0.19
CA THR A 230 2.09 33.52 -0.05
C THR A 230 0.96 32.63 0.49
N GLY A 231 0.11 33.17 1.37
CA GLY A 231 -1.09 32.51 1.86
C GLY A 231 -2.32 32.79 0.99
N LYS A 232 -3.49 32.34 1.46
CA LYS A 232 -4.78 32.64 0.83
C LYS A 232 -4.97 34.15 0.62
N ASP A 233 -5.63 34.50 -0.48
CA ASP A 233 -5.98 35.89 -0.84
C ASP A 233 -4.77 36.85 -0.87
N GLY A 234 -3.57 36.34 -1.17
CA GLY A 234 -2.35 37.14 -1.24
C GLY A 234 -1.78 37.52 0.14
N LEU A 235 -2.15 36.81 1.21
CA LEU A 235 -1.56 37.00 2.54
C LEU A 235 -0.03 36.87 2.47
N THR A 236 0.67 37.82 3.08
CA THR A 236 2.15 37.81 3.17
C THR A 236 2.62 37.86 4.62
N ILE A 237 3.87 37.45 4.85
CA ILE A 237 4.53 37.55 6.16
C ILE A 237 5.08 38.96 6.47
N ASN A 238 4.84 39.96 5.59
CA ASN A 238 5.28 41.33 5.82
C ASN A 238 4.85 41.84 7.21
N GLY A 239 5.79 42.49 7.90
CA GLY A 239 5.61 43.03 9.24
C GLY A 239 5.94 42.06 10.37
N LEU A 240 6.31 40.81 10.09
CA LEU A 240 6.95 39.93 11.07
C LEU A 240 8.43 40.30 11.21
N ASP A 241 8.92 40.28 12.46
CA ASP A 241 10.34 40.37 12.80
C ASP A 241 10.72 39.13 13.61
N LYS A 242 11.23 38.11 12.93
CA LYS A 242 11.62 36.83 13.53
C LYS A 242 13.08 36.54 13.19
N LYS A 243 13.81 36.00 14.17
CA LYS A 243 15.19 35.56 14.05
C LYS A 243 15.36 34.23 14.78
N GLU A 244 16.03 33.29 14.15
CA GLU A 244 16.46 32.03 14.75
C GLU A 244 17.98 31.92 14.70
N TYR A 245 18.55 31.30 15.72
CA TYR A 245 19.98 31.18 15.90
C TYR A 245 20.35 29.71 16.07
N ASP A 246 21.50 29.32 15.53
CA ASP A 246 22.05 27.99 15.75
C ASP A 246 22.53 27.83 17.21
N ALA A 247 22.96 26.61 17.56
CA ALA A 247 23.46 26.29 18.91
C ALA A 247 24.68 27.14 19.36
N SER A 248 25.39 27.76 18.42
CA SER A 248 26.53 28.65 18.68
C SER A 248 26.13 30.13 18.76
N GLY A 249 24.83 30.44 18.64
CA GLY A 249 24.30 31.79 18.71
C GLY A 249 24.47 32.60 17.42
N ARG A 250 24.78 31.95 16.28
CA ARG A 250 24.89 32.64 14.99
C ARG A 250 23.53 32.67 14.31
N LEU A 251 23.23 33.79 13.64
CA LEU A 251 21.96 33.94 12.95
C LEU A 251 21.81 32.86 11.87
N GLU A 252 20.73 32.11 11.93
CA GLU A 252 20.49 30.95 11.07
C GLU A 252 19.34 31.23 10.10
N TYR A 253 18.23 31.81 10.60
CA TYR A 253 17.10 32.23 9.79
C TYR A 253 16.59 33.60 10.23
N PHE A 254 16.12 34.43 9.29
CA PHE A 254 15.46 35.69 9.64
C PHE A 254 14.42 36.12 8.59
N THR A 255 13.48 36.96 9.02
CA THR A 255 12.52 37.62 8.12
C THR A 255 13.09 38.93 7.56
N ASP A 256 12.94 39.13 6.26
CA ASP A 256 13.29 40.35 5.52
C ASP A 256 12.10 40.76 4.64
N GLY A 257 11.22 41.61 5.18
CA GLY A 257 9.95 41.95 4.54
C GLY A 257 9.05 40.72 4.37
N ALA A 258 8.80 40.32 3.12
CA ALA A 258 7.99 39.15 2.77
C ALA A 258 8.84 37.87 2.58
N ILE A 259 10.13 37.91 2.88
CA ILE A 259 11.09 36.84 2.62
C ILE A 259 11.54 36.22 3.95
N ILE A 260 11.76 34.91 3.98
CA ILE A 260 12.56 34.24 5.02
C ILE A 260 13.91 33.87 4.40
N ARG A 261 15.00 34.26 5.05
CA ARG A 261 16.38 34.08 4.56
C ARG A 261 17.18 33.16 5.47
N ALA A 262 17.98 32.28 4.86
CA ALA A 262 18.94 31.39 5.52
C ALA A 262 20.39 31.79 5.19
N PRO A 263 20.98 32.79 5.86
CA PRO A 263 22.31 33.31 5.52
C PRO A 263 23.42 32.25 5.56
N GLN A 264 23.37 31.31 6.51
CA GLN A 264 24.40 30.27 6.60
C GLN A 264 24.34 29.29 5.42
N ALA A 265 23.13 28.90 5.02
CA ALA A 265 22.92 28.06 3.85
C ALA A 265 23.34 28.77 2.56
N ARG A 266 23.03 30.07 2.43
CA ARG A 266 23.53 30.92 1.34
C ARG A 266 25.06 30.90 1.27
N ASP A 267 25.75 31.04 2.39
CA ASP A 267 27.22 31.07 2.39
C ASP A 267 27.84 29.74 1.94
N ARG A 268 27.14 28.62 2.20
CA ARG A 268 27.51 27.28 1.70
C ARG A 268 27.13 27.06 0.24
N PHE A 269 25.98 27.58 -0.18
CA PHE A 269 25.37 27.38 -1.49
C PHE A 269 24.96 28.74 -2.12
N PRO A 270 25.95 29.58 -2.51
CA PRO A 270 25.65 30.90 -3.04
C PRO A 270 25.07 30.80 -4.45
N SER A 271 24.07 31.61 -4.73
CA SER A 271 23.58 31.86 -6.08
C SER A 271 24.69 32.49 -6.93
N ASN A 272 24.94 31.91 -8.11
CA ASN A 272 25.94 32.40 -9.06
C ASN A 272 25.38 33.44 -10.05
N ILE A 273 24.11 33.82 -9.92
CA ILE A 273 23.45 34.73 -10.87
C ILE A 273 23.73 36.19 -10.48
N VAL A 274 24.55 36.87 -11.29
CA VAL A 274 24.72 38.32 -11.59
C VAL A 274 24.84 39.33 -10.41
N ASN A 275 24.26 39.12 -9.23
CA ASN A 275 24.39 39.98 -8.06
C ASN A 275 25.01 39.22 -6.87
N LYS A 276 26.34 39.33 -6.74
CA LYS A 276 27.13 38.62 -5.72
C LYS A 276 26.88 39.09 -4.29
N GLU A 277 26.23 40.24 -4.08
CA GLU A 277 26.02 40.80 -2.74
C GLU A 277 24.82 40.17 -2.01
N ASP A 278 23.77 39.77 -2.73
CA ASP A 278 22.60 39.10 -2.14
C ASP A 278 22.77 37.57 -2.13
N ALA A 279 23.15 36.97 -3.27
CA ALA A 279 23.54 35.56 -3.44
C ALA A 279 22.58 34.48 -2.91
N TYR A 280 21.33 34.78 -2.60
CA TYR A 280 20.33 33.77 -2.21
C TYR A 280 19.73 33.04 -3.42
N ILE A 281 19.39 31.78 -3.22
CA ILE A 281 18.61 30.95 -4.15
C ILE A 281 17.16 31.04 -3.69
N LEU A 282 16.31 31.68 -4.50
CA LEU A 282 14.95 32.06 -4.11
C LEU A 282 13.91 31.02 -4.53
N MET A 283 13.07 30.61 -3.59
CA MET A 283 11.83 29.87 -3.82
C MET A 283 10.60 30.75 -3.58
N ARG A 284 9.58 30.61 -4.44
CA ARG A 284 8.24 31.18 -4.22
C ARG A 284 7.26 30.03 -4.00
N LYS A 285 6.54 30.03 -2.88
CA LYS A 285 5.64 28.91 -2.53
C LYS A 285 4.33 29.42 -1.96
N GLU A 286 3.23 28.82 -2.39
CA GLU A 286 1.89 29.11 -1.90
C GLU A 286 1.48 28.13 -0.79
N TYR A 287 0.73 28.61 0.19
CA TYR A 287 0.25 27.82 1.32
C TYR A 287 -1.25 28.03 1.52
N ASP A 288 -1.94 26.94 1.84
CA ASP A 288 -3.35 26.98 2.17
C ASP A 288 -3.57 27.46 3.62
N THR A 289 -3.33 28.76 3.87
CA THR A 289 -3.57 29.39 5.16
C THR A 289 -3.86 30.88 5.03
N ASP A 290 -4.78 31.37 5.84
CA ASP A 290 -5.13 32.78 6.05
C ASP A 290 -4.52 33.35 7.35
N ASN A 291 -3.68 32.58 8.04
CA ASN A 291 -3.02 32.98 9.29
C ASN A 291 -1.53 33.29 9.05
N LYS A 292 -1.12 34.51 9.38
CA LYS A 292 0.24 35.02 9.12
C LYS A 292 1.34 34.27 9.88
N ASP A 293 1.16 33.96 11.16
CA ASP A 293 2.17 33.22 11.95
C ASP A 293 2.24 31.75 11.53
N LYS A 294 1.10 31.15 11.14
CA LYS A 294 1.06 29.80 10.56
C LYS A 294 1.78 29.76 9.21
N LEU A 295 1.55 30.75 8.35
CA LEU A 295 2.27 30.93 7.07
C LEU A 295 3.78 31.00 7.29
N TYR A 296 4.24 31.80 8.26
CA TYR A 296 5.66 31.85 8.64
C TYR A 296 6.19 30.49 9.10
N SER A 297 5.46 29.81 9.99
CA SER A 297 5.92 28.54 10.57
C SER A 297 6.04 27.43 9.52
N MET A 298 5.05 27.33 8.61
CA MET A 298 5.09 26.38 7.49
C MET A 298 6.25 26.69 6.54
N ALA A 299 6.42 27.97 6.17
CA ALA A 299 7.47 28.37 5.25
C ALA A 299 8.89 28.26 5.81
N LEU A 300 9.06 28.55 7.10
CA LEU A 300 10.31 28.32 7.79
C LEU A 300 10.65 26.83 7.87
N SER A 301 9.65 25.97 8.13
CA SER A 301 9.85 24.52 8.12
C SER A 301 10.35 24.03 6.76
N ASP A 302 9.72 24.48 5.68
CA ASP A 302 10.13 24.13 4.31
C ASP A 302 11.54 24.65 3.99
N LEU A 303 11.85 25.89 4.38
CA LEU A 303 13.18 26.47 4.19
C LEU A 303 14.25 25.72 4.97
N LYS A 304 13.98 25.33 6.23
CA LYS A 304 14.92 24.53 7.04
C LYS A 304 15.33 23.27 6.30
N THR A 305 14.34 22.52 5.80
CA THR A 305 14.58 21.30 5.03
C THR A 305 15.33 21.57 3.73
N ALA A 306 14.87 22.52 2.92
CA ALA A 306 15.42 22.76 1.60
C ALA A 306 16.75 23.51 1.58
N SER A 307 17.14 24.11 2.71
CA SER A 307 18.41 24.83 2.84
C SER A 307 19.62 23.90 3.06
N GLU A 308 19.37 22.61 3.22
CA GLU A 308 20.38 21.56 3.36
C GLU A 308 20.33 20.57 2.19
N PRO A 309 21.46 20.00 1.75
CA PRO A 309 21.45 18.90 0.79
C PRO A 309 20.73 17.68 1.35
N VAL A 310 19.95 17.03 0.51
CA VAL A 310 19.30 15.75 0.82
C VAL A 310 20.39 14.67 0.85
N VAL A 311 20.60 14.07 2.03
CA VAL A 311 21.55 12.96 2.20
C VAL A 311 20.77 11.67 2.40
N THR A 312 20.96 10.71 1.49
CA THR A 312 20.43 9.34 1.63
C THR A 312 21.52 8.32 1.82
N TYR A 313 21.20 7.28 2.57
CA TYR A 313 22.04 6.11 2.75
C TYR A 313 21.31 4.85 2.31
N GLU A 314 22.05 3.96 1.66
CA GLU A 314 21.64 2.59 1.41
C GLU A 314 22.71 1.67 1.97
N VAL A 315 22.28 0.71 2.79
CA VAL A 315 23.15 -0.27 3.43
C VAL A 315 22.72 -1.65 2.95
N ASP A 316 23.62 -2.35 2.29
CA ASP A 316 23.38 -3.70 1.80
C ASP A 316 23.80 -4.71 2.85
N GLY A 317 22.88 -5.62 3.17
CA GLY A 317 23.08 -6.71 4.11
C GLY A 317 21.77 -7.21 4.73
N TYR A 318 21.88 -8.31 5.47
CA TYR A 318 20.82 -8.80 6.33
C TYR A 318 21.31 -8.81 7.77
N PHE A 319 20.47 -8.29 8.67
CA PHE A 319 20.73 -8.24 10.09
C PHE A 319 19.53 -8.80 10.83
N ASP A 320 19.79 -9.66 11.81
CA ASP A 320 18.73 -10.25 12.63
C ASP A 320 18.25 -9.24 13.69
N THR A 321 17.50 -8.26 13.22
CA THR A 321 16.90 -7.17 14.00
C THR A 321 15.39 -7.18 13.82
N ASN A 322 14.69 -6.56 14.76
CA ASN A 322 13.25 -6.36 14.66
C ASN A 322 12.95 -5.08 13.88
N ILE A 323 11.74 -4.99 13.33
CA ILE A 323 11.22 -3.75 12.77
C ILE A 323 11.23 -2.67 13.83
N GLY A 324 11.68 -1.46 13.45
CA GLY A 324 11.77 -0.31 14.34
C GLY A 324 13.02 -0.27 15.23
N ASP A 325 13.81 -1.35 15.31
CA ASP A 325 15.08 -1.33 16.04
C ASP A 325 16.01 -0.23 15.48
N THR A 326 16.64 0.53 16.39
CA THR A 326 17.67 1.51 16.04
C THR A 326 19.04 0.94 16.32
N VAL A 327 19.88 0.83 15.28
CA VAL A 327 21.21 0.23 15.34
C VAL A 327 22.30 1.23 15.00
N ARG A 328 23.52 0.96 15.46
CA ARG A 328 24.72 1.70 15.06
C ARG A 328 25.48 0.92 14.01
N MET A 329 26.05 1.64 13.05
CA MET A 329 26.86 1.10 11.97
C MET A 329 28.21 1.82 11.93
N GLN A 330 29.25 1.08 11.59
CA GLN A 330 30.58 1.61 11.43
C GLN A 330 31.22 1.07 10.16
N ASP A 331 31.74 1.98 9.33
CA ASP A 331 32.59 1.65 8.20
C ASP A 331 33.98 2.27 8.40
N GLN A 332 34.95 1.41 8.70
CA GLN A 332 36.35 1.78 8.93
C GLN A 332 37.13 1.98 7.62
N GLU A 333 36.63 1.46 6.50
CA GLU A 333 37.22 1.65 5.17
C GLU A 333 36.77 2.99 4.55
N TRP A 334 35.70 3.60 5.06
CA TRP A 334 35.29 4.97 4.71
C TRP A 334 36.31 6.00 5.23
N THR A 335 36.59 7.04 4.43
CA THR A 335 37.56 8.10 4.79
C THR A 335 36.89 9.49 4.81
N PRO A 336 36.77 10.16 5.97
CA PRO A 336 37.06 9.67 7.32
C PRO A 336 36.09 8.54 7.74
N THR A 337 36.45 7.75 8.77
CA THR A 337 35.61 6.64 9.25
C THR A 337 34.17 7.06 9.45
N LEU A 338 33.24 6.31 8.85
CA LEU A 338 31.82 6.63 8.86
C LEU A 338 31.14 5.93 10.04
N TYR A 339 30.38 6.71 10.80
CA TYR A 339 29.51 6.22 11.88
C TYR A 339 28.07 6.64 11.59
N LEU A 340 27.20 5.66 11.41
CA LEU A 340 25.78 5.89 11.20
C LEU A 340 24.98 5.33 12.37
N GLN A 341 23.88 5.98 12.68
CA GLN A 341 22.77 5.37 13.39
C GLN A 341 21.59 5.31 12.42
N ALA A 342 20.90 4.18 12.36
CA ALA A 342 19.74 4.05 11.49
C ALA A 342 18.69 3.15 12.12
N ARG A 343 17.43 3.37 11.74
CA ARG A 343 16.28 2.62 12.22
C ARG A 343 15.85 1.61 11.18
N VAL A 344 15.54 0.39 11.59
CA VAL A 344 15.07 -0.68 10.68
C VAL A 344 13.66 -0.31 10.18
N SER A 345 13.54 0.02 8.90
CA SER A 345 12.26 0.36 8.26
C SER A 345 11.59 -0.84 7.59
N GLU A 346 12.39 -1.81 7.14
CA GLU A 346 11.89 -3.00 6.48
C GLU A 346 12.79 -4.21 6.74
N GLN A 347 12.16 -5.38 6.83
CA GLN A 347 12.84 -6.67 6.76
C GLN A 347 12.22 -7.47 5.63
N VAL A 348 13.07 -7.85 4.66
CA VAL A 348 12.73 -8.83 3.63
C VAL A 348 13.30 -10.16 4.08
N ARG A 349 12.45 -11.18 4.19
CA ARG A 349 12.82 -12.52 4.65
C ARG A 349 12.30 -13.56 3.69
N SER A 350 12.91 -14.73 3.72
CA SER A 350 12.36 -15.94 3.11
C SER A 350 12.36 -17.04 4.16
N LEU A 351 11.21 -17.67 4.34
CA LEU A 351 11.00 -18.82 5.21
C LEU A 351 11.69 -20.06 4.64
N THR A 352 11.96 -20.11 3.33
CA THR A 352 12.65 -21.25 2.69
C THR A 352 14.11 -20.99 2.33
N ASN A 353 14.51 -19.74 2.10
CA ASN A 353 15.86 -19.38 1.69
C ASN A 353 16.38 -18.11 2.40
N PRO A 354 16.93 -18.22 3.62
CA PRO A 354 17.42 -17.06 4.38
C PRO A 354 18.52 -16.23 3.69
N LYS A 355 19.14 -16.72 2.60
CA LYS A 355 20.18 -15.99 1.87
C LYS A 355 19.64 -14.83 1.02
N THR A 356 18.34 -14.80 0.75
CA THR A 356 17.70 -13.68 0.03
C THR A 356 17.25 -12.57 0.97
N ALA A 357 17.44 -12.74 2.29
CA ALA A 357 16.99 -11.77 3.26
C ALA A 357 17.75 -10.44 3.11
N LYS A 358 17.06 -9.34 3.40
CA LYS A 358 17.60 -7.98 3.32
C LYS A 358 17.01 -7.14 4.44
N THR A 359 17.81 -6.25 5.00
CA THR A 359 17.34 -5.24 5.94
C THR A 359 17.42 -3.87 5.28
N VAL A 360 16.34 -3.10 5.33
CA VAL A 360 16.32 -1.71 4.89
C VAL A 360 16.23 -0.82 6.12
N PHE A 361 17.06 0.22 6.13
CA PHE A 361 17.03 1.22 7.19
C PHE A 361 16.54 2.56 6.69
N THR A 362 16.06 3.36 7.62
CA THR A 362 15.63 4.75 7.47
C THR A 362 16.22 5.60 8.58
N ASN A 363 15.96 6.92 8.52
CA ASN A 363 16.30 7.91 9.54
C ASN A 363 17.79 7.85 9.88
N TYR A 364 18.61 7.74 8.83
CA TYR A 364 20.06 7.71 9.00
C TYR A 364 20.52 9.02 9.62
N LYS A 365 21.10 8.92 10.80
CA LYS A 365 21.82 10.00 11.46
C LYS A 365 23.31 9.71 11.33
N GLU A 366 24.03 10.52 10.54
CA GLU A 366 25.47 10.66 10.74
C GLU A 366 25.69 11.18 12.16
N LEU A 367 26.60 10.58 12.92
CA LEU A 367 26.88 11.08 14.25
C LEU A 367 27.70 12.39 14.12
N MET A 368 26.93 13.51 14.17
CA MET A 368 27.12 14.98 13.95
C MET A 368 26.99 15.47 12.47
N SER A 369 26.10 16.38 12.03
CA SER A 369 24.89 17.07 12.57
C SER A 369 23.85 17.24 11.41
N GLU A 370 22.71 16.54 11.52
CA GLU A 370 21.29 16.82 11.13
C GLU A 370 20.93 17.32 9.70
N ILE A 371 19.96 16.81 8.91
CA ILE A 371 18.78 15.92 9.03
C ILE A 371 18.49 15.29 7.62
N SER A 372 17.81 14.13 7.54
CA SER A 372 17.27 13.51 6.30
C SER A 372 15.77 13.25 6.45
N SER A 373 15.01 13.42 5.36
CA SER A 373 13.54 13.25 5.30
C SER A 373 13.06 12.44 4.09
N ASP A 374 13.54 11.20 3.91
CA ASP A 374 13.23 10.37 2.71
C ASP A 374 12.38 9.10 2.98
N LEU A 375 11.64 9.05 4.08
CA LEU A 375 10.84 7.87 4.41
C LEU A 375 9.45 7.85 3.77
N LEU A 376 8.83 9.01 3.56
CA LEU A 376 7.45 9.12 3.08
C LEU A 376 7.33 8.83 1.57
N ASP A 377 8.32 9.23 0.78
CA ASP A 377 8.34 9.00 -0.67
C ASP A 377 8.60 7.53 -1.01
N LYS A 378 9.45 6.84 -0.24
CA LYS A 378 9.63 5.38 -0.36
C LYS A 378 8.38 4.59 0.02
N MET A 379 7.59 5.08 0.99
CA MET A 379 6.33 4.45 1.38
C MET A 379 5.30 4.55 0.26
N GLN A 380 5.18 5.73 -0.36
CA GLN A 380 4.29 5.95 -1.50
C GLN A 380 4.77 5.17 -2.73
N GLU A 381 6.08 5.08 -2.99
CA GLU A 381 6.65 4.28 -4.08
C GLU A 381 6.41 2.77 -3.91
N LEU A 382 6.46 2.25 -2.68
CA LEU A 382 6.15 0.84 -2.38
C LEU A 382 4.66 0.55 -2.52
N ILE A 383 3.80 1.44 -2.01
CA ILE A 383 2.33 1.37 -2.18
C ILE A 383 1.97 1.39 -3.67
N ASP A 384 2.58 2.29 -4.43
CA ASP A 384 2.36 2.42 -5.87
C ASP A 384 2.90 1.20 -6.61
N LYS A 385 4.03 0.60 -6.19
CA LYS A 385 4.56 -0.64 -6.79
C LYS A 385 3.69 -1.86 -6.53
N THR A 386 3.00 -1.96 -5.40
CA THR A 386 2.13 -3.11 -5.08
C THR A 386 0.65 -2.91 -5.43
N LYS A 387 0.27 -1.72 -5.93
CA LYS A 387 -1.12 -1.39 -6.26
C LYS A 387 -1.70 -2.33 -7.33
N VAL A 388 -2.89 -2.88 -7.05
CA VAL A 388 -3.69 -3.71 -7.97
C VAL A 388 -5.11 -3.16 -7.98
N TYR A 389 -5.66 -2.95 -9.17
CA TYR A 389 -7.00 -2.44 -9.39
C TYR A 389 -8.01 -3.58 -9.45
N THR A 390 -9.21 -3.35 -8.93
CA THR A 390 -10.34 -4.25 -9.14
C THR A 390 -10.81 -4.12 -10.57
N CYS A 391 -10.66 -5.17 -11.36
CA CYS A 391 -11.01 -5.15 -12.78
C CYS A 391 -12.41 -5.73 -13.02
N SER A 392 -13.08 -5.25 -14.07
CA SER A 392 -14.30 -5.89 -14.58
C SER A 392 -14.46 -5.66 -16.09
N ILE A 393 -15.31 -6.47 -16.72
CA ILE A 393 -15.71 -6.30 -18.12
C ILE A 393 -17.21 -6.01 -18.15
N ALA A 394 -17.60 -4.90 -18.78
CA ALA A 394 -18.99 -4.65 -19.14
C ALA A 394 -19.24 -5.02 -20.60
N THR A 395 -20.45 -5.47 -20.89
CA THR A 395 -20.88 -5.82 -22.26
C THR A 395 -22.09 -5.00 -22.66
N ASN A 396 -22.17 -4.59 -23.92
CA ASN A 396 -23.34 -3.86 -24.42
C ASN A 396 -24.48 -4.77 -24.91
N ASN A 397 -24.18 -6.03 -25.22
CA ASN A 397 -25.14 -6.97 -25.80
C ASN A 397 -25.03 -8.38 -25.20
N GLY A 398 -24.62 -8.49 -23.93
CA GLY A 398 -24.48 -9.76 -23.22
C GLY A 398 -23.27 -10.59 -23.64
N ILE A 399 -23.26 -11.85 -23.22
CA ILE A 399 -22.16 -12.83 -23.44
C ILE A 399 -22.63 -14.12 -24.13
N ILE A 400 -23.88 -14.17 -24.58
CA ILE A 400 -24.47 -15.35 -25.22
C ILE A 400 -24.98 -14.91 -26.60
N PHE A 401 -24.45 -15.55 -27.64
CA PHE A 401 -24.98 -15.47 -29.00
C PHE A 401 -25.90 -16.64 -29.29
N LYS A 402 -26.72 -16.49 -30.34
CA LYS A 402 -27.56 -17.55 -30.87
C LYS A 402 -27.35 -17.68 -32.37
N ASN A 403 -27.18 -18.91 -32.83
CA ASN A 403 -27.10 -19.27 -34.24
C ASN A 403 -26.03 -18.50 -35.04
N GLY A 404 -24.89 -18.14 -34.44
CA GLY A 404 -23.83 -17.40 -35.13
C GLY A 404 -24.18 -15.94 -35.44
N ILE A 405 -25.25 -15.39 -34.86
CA ILE A 405 -25.74 -14.03 -35.17
C ILE A 405 -25.46 -13.08 -34.01
N GLY A 406 -24.91 -11.91 -34.34
CA GLY A 406 -24.79 -10.76 -33.46
C GLY A 406 -23.34 -10.37 -33.14
N SER A 407 -23.21 -9.33 -32.32
CA SER A 407 -21.93 -8.88 -31.78
C SER A 407 -22.13 -8.26 -30.40
N THR A 408 -21.06 -8.24 -29.60
CA THR A 408 -21.00 -7.58 -28.29
C THR A 408 -19.68 -6.83 -28.16
N THR A 409 -19.70 -5.66 -27.53
CA THR A 409 -18.49 -4.89 -27.20
C THR A 409 -18.14 -5.13 -25.74
N LEU A 410 -16.95 -5.66 -25.51
CA LEU A 410 -16.36 -5.81 -24.18
C LEU A 410 -15.61 -4.52 -23.82
N THR A 411 -15.98 -3.88 -22.72
CA THR A 411 -15.31 -2.68 -22.22
C THR A 411 -14.61 -3.00 -20.91
N ALA A 412 -13.30 -2.76 -20.85
CA ALA A 412 -12.49 -2.94 -19.66
C ALA A 412 -12.70 -1.79 -18.67
N TYR A 413 -12.86 -2.14 -17.41
CA TYR A 413 -12.87 -1.23 -16.29
C TYR A 413 -11.84 -1.65 -15.25
N ALA A 414 -11.28 -0.67 -14.56
CA ALA A 414 -10.38 -0.86 -13.45
C ALA A 414 -10.73 0.17 -12.38
N TYR A 415 -10.95 -0.30 -11.16
CA TYR A 415 -11.37 0.53 -10.05
C TYR A 415 -10.28 0.59 -8.99
N ASP A 416 -9.97 1.81 -8.58
CA ASP A 416 -9.15 2.12 -7.41
C ASP A 416 -10.10 2.53 -6.29
N ASN A 417 -10.31 1.65 -5.30
CA ASN A 417 -11.26 1.88 -4.21
C ASN A 417 -12.65 2.37 -4.68
N GLY A 418 -13.19 1.72 -5.72
CA GLY A 418 -14.51 2.05 -6.27
C GLY A 418 -14.54 3.24 -7.23
N VAL A 419 -13.43 3.97 -7.41
CA VAL A 419 -13.28 5.02 -8.42
C VAL A 419 -12.77 4.42 -9.71
N ASP A 420 -13.46 4.65 -10.82
CA ASP A 420 -12.99 4.23 -12.15
C ASP A 420 -11.71 4.98 -12.52
N VAL A 421 -10.64 4.22 -12.77
CA VAL A 421 -9.32 4.73 -13.18
C VAL A 421 -8.92 4.20 -14.56
N ALA A 422 -9.84 3.60 -15.32
CA ALA A 422 -9.55 2.94 -16.59
C ALA A 422 -8.82 3.84 -17.60
N ASP A 423 -9.11 5.15 -17.63
CA ASP A 423 -8.48 6.09 -18.56
C ASP A 423 -6.99 6.34 -18.29
N LYS A 424 -6.49 5.94 -17.12
CA LYS A 424 -5.08 6.05 -16.73
C LYS A 424 -4.28 4.79 -17.08
N LEU A 425 -4.94 3.75 -17.60
CA LEU A 425 -4.36 2.44 -17.78
C LEU A 425 -4.28 2.02 -19.24
N GLN A 426 -3.32 1.16 -19.53
CA GLN A 426 -3.23 0.44 -20.78
C GLN A 426 -3.85 -0.95 -20.61
N PHE A 427 -4.88 -1.26 -21.37
CA PHE A 427 -5.50 -2.57 -21.38
C PHE A 427 -5.01 -3.39 -22.57
N ARG A 428 -4.50 -4.59 -22.31
CA ARG A 428 -4.05 -5.53 -23.34
C ARG A 428 -4.97 -6.74 -23.36
N TRP A 429 -5.74 -6.88 -24.43
CA TRP A 429 -6.73 -7.92 -24.62
C TRP A 429 -6.12 -9.17 -25.22
N SER A 430 -6.55 -10.31 -24.68
CA SER A 430 -6.16 -11.65 -25.12
C SER A 430 -7.38 -12.51 -25.43
N LYS A 431 -7.29 -13.32 -26.48
CA LYS A 431 -8.30 -14.34 -26.84
C LYS A 431 -7.62 -15.71 -26.72
N GLY A 432 -8.17 -16.59 -25.88
CA GLY A 432 -7.56 -17.91 -25.63
C GLY A 432 -6.10 -17.82 -25.15
N GLY A 433 -5.77 -16.80 -24.36
CA GLY A 433 -4.42 -16.57 -23.82
C GLY A 433 -3.43 -15.86 -24.76
N THR A 434 -3.80 -15.58 -26.02
CA THR A 434 -2.93 -14.84 -26.95
C THR A 434 -3.36 -13.38 -27.05
N GLU A 435 -2.44 -12.46 -26.76
CA GLU A 435 -2.66 -11.01 -26.91
C GLU A 435 -2.94 -10.66 -28.38
N PHE A 436 -3.98 -9.87 -28.62
CA PHE A 436 -4.36 -9.48 -29.99
C PHE A 436 -4.72 -8.00 -30.14
N TYR A 437 -4.92 -7.27 -29.03
CA TYR A 437 -5.33 -5.87 -29.10
C TYR A 437 -4.93 -5.07 -27.85
N VAL A 438 -4.63 -3.79 -28.03
CA VAL A 438 -4.35 -2.84 -26.95
C VAL A 438 -5.34 -1.68 -27.04
N GLY A 439 -6.18 -1.52 -26.01
CA GLY A 439 -7.20 -0.48 -25.96
C GLY A 439 -8.31 -0.79 -24.96
N LYS A 440 -9.12 0.23 -24.61
CA LYS A 440 -10.14 0.13 -23.55
C LYS A 440 -11.27 -0.86 -23.87
N SER A 441 -11.57 -1.08 -25.14
CA SER A 441 -12.68 -1.95 -25.54
C SER A 441 -12.39 -2.72 -26.82
N VAL A 442 -13.03 -3.88 -26.95
CA VAL A 442 -12.94 -4.76 -28.11
C VAL A 442 -14.32 -5.27 -28.51
N THR A 443 -14.57 -5.39 -29.82
CA THR A 443 -15.80 -5.98 -30.35
C THR A 443 -15.58 -7.46 -30.63
N VAL A 444 -16.56 -8.28 -30.23
CA VAL A 444 -16.62 -9.72 -30.49
C VAL A 444 -17.83 -9.99 -31.37
N ASN A 445 -17.62 -10.65 -32.52
CA ASN A 445 -18.70 -11.11 -33.38
C ASN A 445 -19.03 -12.57 -33.06
N ALA A 446 -20.29 -12.96 -33.25
CA ALA A 446 -20.73 -14.34 -33.05
C ALA A 446 -19.98 -15.33 -33.96
N GLU A 447 -19.69 -14.93 -35.21
CA GLU A 447 -18.90 -15.74 -36.16
C GLU A 447 -17.47 -16.07 -35.65
N ASP A 448 -16.93 -15.29 -34.72
CA ASP A 448 -15.61 -15.51 -34.13
C ASP A 448 -15.66 -16.48 -32.92
N VAL A 449 -16.84 -16.99 -32.56
CA VAL A 449 -17.11 -17.85 -31.40
C VAL A 449 -17.76 -19.16 -31.85
N ASP A 450 -16.98 -20.24 -31.91
CA ASP A 450 -17.47 -21.55 -32.38
C ASP A 450 -18.51 -22.18 -31.42
N VAL A 451 -18.11 -22.41 -30.16
CA VAL A 451 -19.02 -22.84 -29.08
C VAL A 451 -18.82 -21.95 -27.86
N LYS A 452 -17.55 -21.68 -27.54
CA LYS A 452 -17.14 -20.75 -26.50
C LYS A 452 -15.82 -20.09 -26.85
N ALA A 453 -15.63 -18.87 -26.40
CA ALA A 453 -14.38 -18.14 -26.50
C ALA A 453 -14.10 -17.38 -25.20
N VAL A 454 -12.87 -17.50 -24.69
CA VAL A 454 -12.42 -16.76 -23.50
C VAL A 454 -11.71 -15.49 -23.96
N TYR A 455 -12.23 -14.36 -23.51
CA TYR A 455 -11.60 -13.06 -23.66
C TYR A 455 -11.12 -12.59 -22.30
N SER A 456 -9.92 -12.04 -22.25
CA SER A 456 -9.37 -11.45 -21.03
C SER A 456 -8.64 -10.16 -21.36
N PHE A 457 -8.43 -9.34 -20.36
CA PHE A 457 -7.47 -8.24 -20.46
C PHE A 457 -6.52 -8.26 -19.28
N THR A 458 -5.32 -7.72 -19.50
CA THR A 458 -4.41 -7.29 -18.44
C THR A 458 -4.30 -5.78 -18.46
N ALA A 459 -4.51 -5.14 -17.31
CA ALA A 459 -4.37 -3.70 -17.13
C ALA A 459 -2.93 -3.37 -16.70
N PHE A 460 -2.34 -2.35 -17.32
CA PHE A 460 -0.99 -1.88 -17.04
C PHE A 460 -0.97 -0.40 -16.71
N GLU A 461 -0.12 -0.02 -15.76
CA GLU A 461 0.22 1.36 -15.44
C GLU A 461 1.74 1.46 -15.48
N SER A 462 2.27 2.35 -16.33
CA SER A 462 3.72 2.51 -16.53
C SER A 462 4.47 1.19 -16.80
N GLY A 463 3.82 0.24 -17.49
CA GLY A 463 4.41 -1.07 -17.85
C GLY A 463 4.34 -2.14 -16.74
N VAL A 464 3.85 -1.80 -15.54
CA VAL A 464 3.62 -2.77 -14.46
C VAL A 464 2.21 -3.34 -14.57
N ARG A 465 2.05 -4.65 -14.37
CA ARG A 465 0.74 -5.32 -14.36
C ARG A 465 -0.04 -4.88 -13.11
N ARG A 466 -1.22 -4.28 -13.32
CA ARG A 466 -2.08 -3.71 -12.26
C ARG A 466 -3.43 -4.37 -12.12
N GLY A 467 -3.80 -5.30 -13.00
CA GLY A 467 -5.09 -5.97 -12.88
C GLY A 467 -5.30 -6.96 -14.02
N TYR A 468 -6.25 -7.86 -13.83
CA TYR A 468 -6.62 -8.88 -14.80
C TYR A 468 -8.09 -9.22 -14.63
N TYR A 469 -8.79 -9.43 -15.75
CA TYR A 469 -10.15 -9.96 -15.73
C TYR A 469 -10.40 -10.78 -16.98
N GLU A 470 -11.18 -11.84 -16.85
CA GLU A 470 -11.60 -12.68 -17.96
C GLU A 470 -13.11 -12.87 -17.99
N ILE A 471 -13.62 -13.13 -19.19
CA ILE A 471 -15.02 -13.42 -19.46
C ILE A 471 -15.11 -14.49 -20.55
N THR A 472 -16.06 -15.41 -20.39
CA THR A 472 -16.36 -16.42 -21.40
C THR A 472 -17.60 -16.02 -22.17
N ILE A 473 -17.51 -16.00 -23.49
CA ILE A 473 -18.62 -15.79 -24.41
C ILE A 473 -18.98 -17.15 -25.02
N THR A 474 -20.27 -17.43 -25.18
CA THR A 474 -20.78 -18.68 -25.77
C THR A 474 -21.72 -18.41 -26.93
N ASP A 475 -21.70 -19.26 -27.95
CA ASP A 475 -22.71 -19.28 -29.01
C ASP A 475 -23.51 -20.58 -28.92
N VAL A 476 -24.84 -20.46 -29.01
CA VAL A 476 -25.78 -21.59 -28.86
C VAL A 476 -26.54 -21.77 -30.17
N MET A 477 -26.45 -22.96 -30.74
CA MET A 477 -27.21 -23.35 -31.93
C MET A 477 -28.56 -23.94 -31.51
N ASP A 478 -29.64 -23.53 -32.18
CA ASP A 478 -30.93 -24.18 -32.05
C ASP A 478 -30.82 -25.65 -32.53
N GLY A 479 -31.50 -26.56 -31.83
CA GLY A 479 -31.60 -27.95 -32.24
C GLY A 479 -32.44 -28.10 -33.50
N GLU A 480 -32.32 -29.24 -34.20
CA GLU A 480 -33.26 -29.59 -35.27
C GLU A 480 -34.71 -29.59 -34.74
N ASP A 481 -35.64 -29.01 -35.50
CA ASP A 481 -37.07 -29.04 -35.17
C ASP A 481 -37.50 -30.48 -34.90
N GLY A 482 -38.19 -30.70 -33.77
CA GLY A 482 -38.78 -31.99 -33.46
C GLY A 482 -39.77 -32.40 -34.55
N LYS A 483 -39.78 -33.68 -34.92
CA LYS A 483 -40.79 -34.21 -35.85
C LYS A 483 -42.19 -33.85 -35.36
N ASP A 484 -43.05 -33.34 -36.25
CA ASP A 484 -44.44 -33.06 -35.96
C ASP A 484 -45.09 -34.26 -35.25
N GLY A 485 -45.77 -33.99 -34.13
CA GLY A 485 -46.53 -35.02 -33.42
C GLY A 485 -47.61 -35.60 -34.33
N GLU A 486 -47.85 -36.91 -34.25
CA GLU A 486 -48.94 -37.55 -34.99
C GLU A 486 -50.27 -36.82 -34.74
N GLN A 487 -51.04 -36.57 -35.81
CA GLN A 487 -52.33 -35.90 -35.73
C GLN A 487 -53.25 -36.66 -34.75
N GLY A 488 -53.70 -35.98 -33.70
CA GLY A 488 -54.61 -36.55 -32.71
C GLY A 488 -55.91 -37.05 -33.36
N PRO A 489 -56.54 -38.11 -32.80
CA PRO A 489 -57.79 -38.63 -33.34
C PRO A 489 -58.87 -37.54 -33.40
N GLN A 490 -59.63 -37.51 -34.50
CA GLN A 490 -60.73 -36.58 -34.71
C GLN A 490 -61.77 -36.70 -33.58
N GLY A 491 -62.07 -35.58 -32.91
CA GLY A 491 -63.04 -35.54 -31.81
C GLY A 491 -64.45 -35.94 -32.24
N GLU A 492 -65.18 -36.61 -31.32
CA GLU A 492 -66.57 -37.01 -31.54
C GLU A 492 -67.48 -35.78 -31.75
N LYS A 493 -68.43 -35.91 -32.68
CA LYS A 493 -69.38 -34.85 -33.02
C LYS A 493 -70.33 -34.60 -31.84
N GLY A 494 -70.31 -33.38 -31.28
CA GLY A 494 -71.18 -33.01 -30.17
C GLY A 494 -72.68 -33.12 -30.49
N GLU A 495 -73.47 -33.56 -29.51
CA GLU A 495 -74.92 -33.67 -29.59
C GLU A 495 -75.59 -32.29 -29.72
N GLN A 496 -76.67 -32.24 -30.49
CA GLN A 496 -77.45 -31.04 -30.78
C GLN A 496 -78.16 -30.53 -29.51
N GLY A 497 -77.90 -29.29 -29.11
CA GLY A 497 -78.54 -28.68 -27.93
C GLY A 497 -80.06 -28.54 -28.09
N GLU A 498 -80.79 -28.78 -26.99
CA GLU A 498 -82.25 -28.67 -26.92
C GLU A 498 -82.75 -27.23 -27.16
N GLN A 499 -83.90 -27.14 -27.81
CA GLN A 499 -84.58 -25.91 -28.20
C GLN A 499 -85.20 -25.22 -26.98
N GLY A 500 -84.90 -23.93 -26.76
CA GLY A 500 -85.48 -23.14 -25.68
C GLY A 500 -86.99 -22.92 -25.82
N PRO A 501 -87.74 -22.75 -24.71
CA PRO A 501 -89.20 -22.66 -24.72
C PRO A 501 -89.75 -21.35 -25.32
N PRO A 502 -91.01 -21.33 -25.79
CA PRO A 502 -91.61 -20.18 -26.47
C PRO A 502 -91.93 -19.01 -25.53
N GLY A 503 -91.82 -17.78 -26.04
CA GLY A 503 -92.33 -16.55 -25.43
C GLY A 503 -93.46 -15.94 -26.26
#